data_AF-A0A158R634-F1
#
_entry.id   AF-A0A158R634-F1
#
_cell.length_a   1.000
_cell.length_b   1.000
_cell.length_c   1.000
_cell.angle_alpha   90.00
_cell.angle_beta   90.00
_cell.angle_gamma   90.00
#
_symmetry.space_group_name_H-M   'P 1'
#
loop_
_entity.id
_entity.type
_entity.pdbx_description
1 polymer ?
#
loop_
_entity_poly.entity_id
_entity_poly.type
_entity_poly.pdbx_seq_one_letter_code
_entity_poly.pdbx_strand_id
1 'polypeptide(L)'
;MLFFFFISIALLSDTHCDSSSSNKSSDYGKCECTERFEGEQCEIEPCLNDGIKASDSTCHCPWGTIGDRCEKVTYCIESNGRLENGKCICADRFSGLFCQIRLCHNGDFVRKGKNGYCKCDKGYTGPFCSERLICQHGHINDENKCVCDANWTGERCERCAIGLFSCFIVYVLVAFLYTIEMVRKEKELN
;
A
#
# COMPACT_ATOMS: atom_id res chain seq x y z
N MET A 1 45.30 68.33 -2.71
CA MET A 1 44.88 67.13 -3.47
C MET A 1 44.78 65.98 -2.47
N LEU A 2 43.56 65.48 -2.29
CA LEU A 2 43.04 64.51 -1.30
C LEU A 2 44.03 63.38 -0.98
N PHE A 3 44.54 63.24 0.24
CA PHE A 3 43.99 62.53 1.41
C PHE A 3 43.40 61.12 1.16
N PHE A 4 44.23 60.10 1.45
CA PHE A 4 43.98 59.01 2.43
C PHE A 4 43.32 57.69 1.97
N PHE A 5 44.03 56.62 2.32
CA PHE A 5 43.63 55.24 2.61
C PHE A 5 42.84 54.48 1.52
N PHE A 6 43.53 53.54 0.88
CA PHE A 6 42.92 52.27 0.45
C PHE A 6 42.46 51.54 1.72
N ILE A 7 41.29 51.93 2.22
CA ILE A 7 40.52 51.21 3.23
C ILE A 7 40.16 49.88 2.59
N SER A 8 40.49 48.80 3.29
CA SER A 8 40.00 47.44 3.04
C SER A 8 38.52 47.47 2.70
N ILE A 9 38.19 47.37 1.42
CA ILE A 9 36.84 46.98 1.01
C ILE A 9 36.80 45.50 1.37
N ALA A 10 36.22 45.23 2.54
CA ALA A 10 35.77 43.91 2.92
C ALA A 10 35.08 43.30 1.70
N LEU A 11 35.55 42.13 1.30
CA LEU A 11 34.89 41.27 0.32
C LEU A 11 33.41 41.23 0.72
N LEU A 12 32.55 41.91 -0.06
CA LEU A 12 31.13 41.66 -0.06
C LEU A 12 31.04 40.19 -0.48
N SER A 13 30.76 39.29 0.47
CA SER A 13 30.42 37.93 0.14
C SER A 13 29.05 38.01 -0.53
N ASP A 14 29.01 38.02 -1.85
CA ASP A 14 27.78 37.79 -2.60
C ASP A 14 27.28 36.39 -2.20
N THR A 15 26.31 36.36 -1.28
CA THR A 15 25.70 35.11 -0.83
C THR A 15 24.84 34.56 -1.95
N HIS A 16 25.37 33.57 -2.66
CA HIS A 16 24.66 32.91 -3.73
C HIS A 16 23.75 31.83 -3.13
N CYS A 17 22.45 32.08 -3.10
CA CYS A 17 21.47 31.08 -2.71
C CYS A 17 21.31 30.05 -3.81
N ASP A 18 21.33 28.76 -3.46
CA ASP A 18 20.94 27.73 -4.42
C ASP A 18 19.45 27.89 -4.77
N SER A 19 19.17 28.28 -6.01
CA SER A 19 17.83 28.50 -6.51
C SER A 19 16.97 27.24 -6.54
N SER A 20 17.57 26.05 -6.38
CA SER A 20 16.87 24.75 -6.32
C SER A 20 16.24 24.48 -4.96
N SER A 21 16.86 25.02 -3.90
CA SER A 21 16.55 24.74 -2.50
C SER A 21 16.11 25.98 -1.72
N SER A 22 16.07 27.15 -2.37
CA SER A 22 15.63 28.41 -1.79
C SER A 22 14.37 28.96 -2.47
N ASN A 23 13.48 29.56 -1.69
CA ASN A 23 12.30 30.24 -2.17
C ASN A 23 12.66 31.66 -2.67
N LYS A 24 13.53 32.40 -1.95
CA LYS A 24 14.02 33.76 -2.28
C LYS A 24 15.35 34.07 -1.57
N SER A 25 16.12 34.99 -2.16
CA SER A 25 17.24 35.68 -1.49
C SER A 25 16.75 37.04 -0.99
N SER A 26 16.99 37.38 0.28
CA SER A 26 16.68 38.71 0.82
C SER A 26 17.71 39.76 0.37
N ASP A 27 17.33 41.04 0.40
CA ASP A 27 18.18 42.21 0.07
C ASP A 27 19.45 42.31 0.95
N TYR A 28 19.46 41.60 2.09
CA TYR A 28 20.59 41.51 3.02
C TYR A 28 21.44 40.23 2.82
N GLY A 29 21.28 39.51 1.72
CA GLY A 29 22.11 38.35 1.43
C GLY A 29 21.82 37.12 2.30
N LYS A 30 20.60 37.01 2.83
CA LYS A 30 20.13 35.81 3.55
C LYS A 30 19.21 34.97 2.67
N CYS A 31 19.50 33.67 2.55
CA CYS A 31 18.70 32.72 1.79
C CYS A 31 17.50 32.22 2.63
N GLU A 32 16.32 32.20 2.01
CA GLU A 32 15.13 31.58 2.58
C GLU A 32 14.98 30.18 2.00
N CYS A 33 15.31 29.16 2.79
CA CYS A 33 15.27 27.79 2.33
C CYS A 33 13.84 27.26 2.18
N THR A 34 13.62 26.46 1.14
CA THR A 34 12.41 25.65 0.96
C THR A 34 12.24 24.70 2.14
N GLU A 35 11.00 24.31 2.45
CA GLU A 35 10.74 23.30 3.47
C GLU A 35 11.64 22.11 3.21
N ARG A 36 12.56 21.84 4.15
CA ARG A 36 13.56 20.75 4.19
C ARG A 36 15.02 21.15 4.02
N PHE A 37 15.39 22.33 3.54
CA PHE A 37 16.81 22.68 3.39
C PHE A 37 17.29 23.63 4.50
N GLU A 38 18.58 23.56 4.82
CA GLU A 38 19.25 24.35 5.84
C GLU A 38 20.59 24.88 5.32
N GLY A 39 21.28 25.74 6.08
CA GLY A 39 22.54 26.37 5.69
C GLY A 39 22.37 27.82 5.26
N GLU A 40 23.49 28.53 5.14
CA GLU A 40 23.49 29.95 4.77
C GLU A 40 23.10 30.15 3.29
N GLN A 41 23.35 29.13 2.46
CA GLN A 41 23.02 29.07 1.04
C GLN A 41 21.97 28.01 0.70
N CYS A 42 21.32 27.43 1.72
CA CYS A 42 20.39 26.29 1.58
C CYS A 42 21.04 25.05 0.97
N GLU A 43 22.34 24.85 1.25
CA GLU A 43 23.18 23.78 0.75
C GLU A 43 23.09 22.49 1.58
N ILE A 44 22.56 22.59 2.80
CA ILE A 44 22.42 21.45 3.71
C ILE A 44 21.07 20.80 3.46
N GLU A 45 21.11 19.62 2.83
CA GLU A 45 19.95 18.75 2.69
C GLU A 45 19.61 18.07 4.02
N PRO A 46 18.32 17.84 4.34
CA PRO A 46 17.92 17.31 5.64
C PRO A 46 18.11 15.79 5.72
N CYS A 47 17.96 15.27 6.93
CA CYS A 47 17.77 13.84 7.14
C CYS A 47 16.48 13.37 6.46
N LEU A 48 16.54 12.24 5.76
CA LEU A 48 15.41 11.58 5.10
C LEU A 48 14.81 10.50 6.00
N ASN A 49 13.64 9.99 5.58
CA ASN A 49 12.98 8.83 6.20
C ASN A 49 12.80 8.95 7.73
N ASP A 50 12.46 10.14 8.23
CA ASP A 50 12.31 10.45 9.66
C ASP A 50 13.62 10.36 10.50
N GLY A 51 14.78 10.51 9.85
CA GLY A 51 16.06 10.70 10.53
C GLY A 51 16.09 11.96 11.39
N ILE A 52 16.75 11.86 12.54
CA ILE A 52 16.87 12.97 13.51
C ILE A 52 18.26 13.59 13.35
N LYS A 53 18.32 14.90 13.14
CA LYS A 53 19.58 15.64 13.07
C LYS A 53 20.17 15.82 14.48
N ALA A 54 21.41 15.39 14.66
CA ALA A 54 22.19 15.56 15.89
C ALA A 54 22.86 16.95 15.94
N SER A 55 23.40 17.29 17.11
CA SER A 55 24.07 18.58 17.33
C SER A 55 25.32 18.78 16.48
N ASP A 56 25.96 17.70 16.05
CA ASP A 56 27.14 17.71 15.16
C ASP A 56 26.75 17.73 13.67
N SER A 57 25.48 17.99 13.36
CA SER A 57 24.90 17.96 12.01
C SER A 57 24.87 16.59 11.32
N THR A 58 25.15 15.50 12.03
CA THR A 58 24.96 14.15 11.51
C THR A 58 23.50 13.68 11.63
N CYS A 59 23.07 12.80 10.73
CA CYS A 59 21.75 12.19 10.81
C CYS A 59 21.79 10.88 11.59
N HIS A 60 21.01 10.81 12.67
CA HIS A 60 20.72 9.56 13.35
C HIS A 60 19.54 8.88 12.67
N CYS A 61 19.84 7.78 11.98
CA CYS A 61 18.87 7.09 11.15
C CYS A 61 17.97 6.14 11.92
N PRO A 62 16.66 6.11 11.61
CA PRO A 62 15.78 5.11 12.17
C PRO A 62 16.13 3.73 11.65
N TRP A 63 15.63 2.72 12.37
CA TRP A 63 15.94 1.33 12.09
C TRP A 63 15.59 0.96 10.64
N GLY A 64 16.52 0.26 9.98
CA GLY A 64 16.37 -0.13 8.58
C GLY A 64 16.88 0.88 7.57
N THR A 65 17.31 2.07 8.00
CA THR A 65 17.86 3.11 7.12
C THR A 65 19.30 3.47 7.50
N ILE A 66 20.10 3.82 6.50
CA ILE A 66 21.52 4.19 6.63
C ILE A 66 21.89 5.23 5.57
N GLY A 67 23.12 5.74 5.66
CA GLY A 67 23.67 6.79 4.81
C GLY A 67 23.74 8.11 5.58
N ASP A 68 24.46 9.07 5.01
CA ASP A 68 24.70 10.36 5.66
C ASP A 68 23.39 11.12 5.89
N ARG A 69 22.35 10.81 5.12
CA ARG A 69 21.01 11.36 5.25
C ARG A 69 19.93 10.30 5.42
N CYS A 70 20.27 9.08 5.80
CA CYS A 70 19.31 7.97 5.93
C CYS A 70 18.60 7.64 4.61
N GLU A 71 19.25 7.91 3.48
CA GLU A 71 18.69 7.80 2.13
C GLU A 71 18.65 6.36 1.61
N LYS A 72 19.40 5.44 2.24
CA LYS A 72 19.49 4.04 1.87
C LYS A 72 18.75 3.17 2.86
N VAL A 73 18.15 2.09 2.38
CA VAL A 73 17.52 1.05 3.18
C VAL A 73 18.42 -0.17 3.27
N THR A 74 18.36 -0.90 4.38
CA THR A 74 19.21 -2.08 4.63
C THR A 74 18.52 -3.40 4.32
N TYR A 75 17.20 -3.40 4.21
CA TYR A 75 16.42 -4.59 3.89
C TYR A 75 15.14 -4.21 3.15
N CYS A 76 14.51 -5.20 2.53
CA CYS A 76 13.14 -5.13 2.03
C CYS A 76 12.36 -6.28 2.67
N ILE A 77 11.03 -6.17 2.75
CA ILE A 77 10.24 -7.30 3.21
C ILE A 77 10.38 -8.46 2.21
N GLU A 78 10.70 -9.62 2.77
CA GLU A 78 10.93 -10.84 2.02
C GLU A 78 9.71 -11.19 1.15
N SER A 79 9.96 -11.65 -0.09
CA SER A 79 8.94 -11.93 -1.11
C SER A 79 8.14 -10.72 -1.64
N ASN A 80 8.23 -9.54 -1.01
CA ASN A 80 7.55 -8.32 -1.48
C ASN A 80 8.45 -7.41 -2.33
N GLY A 81 9.76 -7.68 -2.39
CA GLY A 81 10.70 -6.91 -3.17
C GLY A 81 12.13 -7.39 -3.02
N ARG A 82 13.04 -6.72 -3.73
CA ARG A 82 14.49 -6.97 -3.69
C ARG A 82 15.24 -5.69 -3.36
N LEU A 83 16.34 -5.81 -2.62
CA LEU A 83 17.20 -4.69 -2.29
C LEU A 83 18.23 -4.48 -3.41
N GLU A 84 18.20 -3.31 -4.05
CA GLU A 84 19.16 -2.92 -5.08
C GLU A 84 19.71 -1.53 -4.79
N ASN A 85 21.04 -1.41 -4.68
CA ASN A 85 21.73 -0.13 -4.44
C ASN A 85 21.19 0.69 -3.26
N GLY A 86 20.83 0.01 -2.16
CA GLY A 86 20.27 0.65 -0.97
C GLY A 86 18.84 1.16 -1.15
N LYS A 87 18.08 0.64 -2.13
CA LYS A 87 16.66 0.93 -2.32
C LYS A 87 15.89 -0.36 -2.57
N CYS A 88 14.64 -0.39 -2.14
CA CYS A 88 13.76 -1.53 -2.43
C CYS A 88 13.11 -1.39 -3.80
N ILE A 89 13.27 -2.42 -4.63
CA ILE A 89 12.50 -2.62 -5.86
C ILE A 89 11.37 -3.57 -5.52
N CYS A 90 10.16 -3.03 -5.38
CA CYS A 90 9.01 -3.81 -4.96
C CYS A 90 8.49 -4.71 -6.09
N ALA A 91 8.06 -5.89 -5.69
CA ALA A 91 7.30 -6.79 -6.55
C ALA A 91 5.95 -6.17 -6.89
N ASP A 92 5.31 -6.75 -7.91
CA ASP A 92 3.99 -6.32 -8.35
C ASP A 92 3.02 -6.21 -7.16
N ARG A 93 2.33 -5.07 -7.10
CA ARG A 93 1.29 -4.77 -6.10
C ARG A 93 1.81 -4.56 -4.67
N PHE A 94 3.10 -4.25 -4.52
CA PHE A 94 3.69 -3.74 -3.28
C PHE A 94 4.34 -2.37 -3.49
N SER A 95 4.41 -1.58 -2.43
CA SER A 95 5.03 -0.25 -2.42
C SER A 95 5.51 0.12 -1.01
N GLY A 96 6.06 1.34 -0.89
CA GLY A 96 6.64 1.84 0.36
C GLY A 96 8.14 1.61 0.44
N LEU A 97 8.77 2.27 1.41
CA LEU A 97 10.23 2.31 1.58
C LEU A 97 10.87 0.91 1.69
N PHE A 98 10.16 -0.04 2.30
CA PHE A 98 10.57 -1.43 2.53
C PHE A 98 9.67 -2.45 1.80
N CYS A 99 8.84 -2.02 0.85
CA CYS A 99 7.79 -2.83 0.20
C CYS A 99 6.74 -3.41 1.17
N GLN A 100 6.43 -2.64 2.22
CA GLN A 100 5.49 -3.02 3.28
C GLN A 100 4.03 -2.68 3.00
N ILE A 101 3.79 -1.83 2.01
CA ILE A 101 2.44 -1.41 1.66
C ILE A 101 1.94 -2.33 0.54
N ARG A 102 0.92 -3.12 0.83
CA ARG A 102 0.24 -3.92 -0.19
C ARG A 102 -0.81 -3.06 -0.92
N LEU A 103 -0.78 -3.10 -2.25
CA LEU A 103 -1.68 -2.35 -3.11
C LEU A 103 -2.98 -3.12 -3.40
N CYS A 104 -4.03 -2.40 -3.78
CA CYS A 104 -5.29 -2.99 -4.24
C CYS A 104 -5.07 -3.74 -5.55
N HIS A 105 -5.69 -4.92 -5.67
CA HIS A 105 -5.51 -5.77 -6.85
C HIS A 105 -6.46 -5.41 -8.00
N ASN A 106 -7.77 -5.31 -7.72
CA ASN A 106 -8.83 -5.01 -8.69
C ASN A 106 -9.76 -3.98 -8.05
N GLY A 107 -9.32 -2.72 -8.11
CA GLY A 107 -10.05 -1.59 -7.54
C GLY A 107 -9.12 -0.49 -7.05
N ASP A 108 -9.73 0.56 -6.51
CA ASP A 108 -9.05 1.79 -6.16
C ASP A 108 -8.74 1.88 -4.66
N PHE A 109 -7.56 2.41 -4.34
CA PHE A 109 -7.23 2.74 -2.95
C PHE A 109 -7.91 4.05 -2.55
N VAL A 110 -8.80 3.98 -1.56
CA VAL A 110 -9.49 5.15 -1.01
C VAL A 110 -8.82 5.55 0.30
N ARG A 111 -8.22 6.73 0.32
CA ARG A 111 -7.59 7.30 1.51
C ARG A 111 -8.65 7.80 2.50
N LYS A 112 -8.52 7.42 3.77
CA LYS A 112 -9.38 7.86 4.87
C LYS A 112 -8.52 8.27 6.07
N GLY A 113 -8.07 9.53 6.05
CA GLY A 113 -7.16 10.08 7.06
C GLY A 113 -5.73 9.52 6.94
N LYS A 114 -5.20 8.97 8.04
CA LYS A 114 -3.90 8.26 8.08
C LYS A 114 -4.00 6.81 7.59
N ASN A 115 -5.21 6.27 7.48
CA ASN A 115 -5.48 4.91 7.00
C ASN A 115 -6.11 4.97 5.60
N GLY A 116 -6.32 3.82 4.97
CA GLY A 116 -7.11 3.69 3.75
C GLY A 116 -7.59 2.26 3.55
N TYR A 117 -8.44 2.05 2.55
CA TYR A 117 -8.99 0.74 2.21
C TYR A 117 -9.15 0.62 0.69
N CYS A 118 -9.21 -0.61 0.20
CA CYS A 118 -9.47 -0.88 -1.21
C CYS A 118 -10.97 -0.91 -1.48
N LYS A 119 -11.42 -0.06 -2.40
CA LYS A 119 -12.77 -0.15 -2.98
C LYS A 119 -12.68 -1.07 -4.19
N CYS A 120 -13.24 -2.27 -4.08
CA CYS A 120 -13.12 -3.28 -5.11
C CYS A 120 -14.01 -3.01 -6.33
N ASP A 121 -13.49 -3.39 -7.48
CA ASP A 121 -14.26 -3.48 -8.72
C ASP A 121 -15.33 -4.57 -8.63
N LYS A 122 -16.35 -4.48 -9.48
CA LYS A 122 -17.42 -5.47 -9.57
C LYS A 122 -16.83 -6.85 -9.86
N GLY A 123 -17.23 -7.85 -9.07
CA GLY A 123 -16.70 -9.22 -9.15
C GLY A 123 -15.50 -9.51 -8.26
N TYR A 124 -15.04 -8.54 -7.45
CA TYR A 124 -13.90 -8.73 -6.54
C TYR A 124 -14.23 -8.33 -5.10
N THR A 125 -13.56 -8.95 -4.14
CA THR A 125 -13.76 -8.73 -2.70
C THR A 125 -12.46 -8.96 -1.91
N GLY A 126 -12.55 -8.80 -0.59
CA GLY A 126 -11.44 -8.89 0.36
C GLY A 126 -10.73 -7.55 0.58
N PRO A 127 -9.85 -7.46 1.59
CA PRO A 127 -9.22 -6.21 2.01
C PRO A 127 -8.34 -5.57 0.93
N PHE A 128 -7.86 -6.36 -0.02
CA PHE A 128 -7.01 -5.93 -1.14
C PHE A 128 -7.64 -6.23 -2.51
N CYS A 129 -8.92 -6.60 -2.58
CA CYS A 129 -9.61 -6.91 -3.84
C CYS A 129 -8.93 -8.01 -4.69
N SER A 130 -8.22 -8.92 -4.03
CA SER A 130 -7.50 -10.02 -4.67
C SER A 130 -8.37 -11.26 -4.86
N GLU A 131 -9.50 -11.33 -4.16
CA GLU A 131 -10.41 -12.47 -4.24
C GLU A 131 -11.52 -12.19 -5.25
N ARG A 132 -11.84 -13.18 -6.07
CA ARG A 132 -13.05 -13.12 -6.89
C ARG A 132 -14.28 -13.31 -6.01
N LEU A 133 -15.26 -12.43 -6.17
CA LEU A 133 -16.60 -12.65 -5.65
C LEU A 133 -17.30 -13.64 -6.58
N ILE A 134 -17.60 -14.82 -6.06
CA ILE A 134 -18.30 -15.88 -6.79
C ILE A 134 -19.60 -16.16 -6.04
N CYS A 135 -20.73 -16.02 -6.73
CA CYS A 135 -22.03 -16.44 -6.24
C CYS A 135 -22.29 -17.86 -6.78
N GLN A 136 -22.41 -18.86 -5.90
CA GLN A 136 -22.58 -20.25 -6.35
C GLN A 136 -23.93 -20.47 -7.06
N HIS A 137 -25.00 -19.90 -6.49
CA HIS A 137 -26.37 -20.03 -6.98
C HIS A 137 -27.04 -18.65 -7.00
N GLY A 138 -26.62 -17.82 -7.94
CA GLY A 138 -27.09 -16.46 -8.08
C GLY A 138 -26.20 -15.62 -8.98
N HIS A 139 -26.34 -14.30 -8.89
CA HIS A 139 -25.57 -13.35 -9.68
C HIS A 139 -25.12 -12.15 -8.84
N ILE A 140 -24.16 -11.38 -9.38
CA ILE A 140 -23.62 -10.20 -8.72
C ILE A 140 -24.42 -8.96 -9.15
N ASN A 141 -24.95 -8.22 -8.17
CA ASN A 141 -25.66 -6.96 -8.42
C ASN A 141 -24.71 -5.77 -8.59
N ASP A 142 -25.27 -4.58 -8.79
CA ASP A 142 -24.49 -3.35 -9.00
C ASP A 142 -23.80 -2.82 -7.75
N GLU A 143 -24.24 -3.27 -6.56
CA GLU A 143 -23.55 -3.01 -5.29
C GLU A 143 -22.42 -4.02 -5.00
N ASN A 144 -22.07 -4.85 -5.97
CA ASN A 144 -21.03 -5.89 -5.85
C ASN A 144 -21.33 -6.89 -4.70
N LYS A 145 -22.60 -7.28 -4.56
CA LYS A 145 -23.07 -8.32 -3.63
C LYS A 145 -23.75 -9.44 -4.41
N CYS A 146 -23.71 -10.65 -3.85
CA CYS A 146 -24.47 -11.75 -4.41
C CYS A 146 -25.96 -11.59 -4.10
N VAL A 147 -26.77 -11.72 -5.15
CA VAL A 147 -28.22 -11.90 -5.09
C VAL A 147 -28.49 -13.36 -5.41
N CYS A 148 -29.08 -14.07 -4.45
CA CYS A 148 -29.28 -15.51 -4.55
C CYS A 148 -30.54 -15.85 -5.33
N ASP A 149 -30.44 -16.93 -6.09
CA ASP A 149 -31.59 -17.55 -6.74
C ASP A 149 -32.57 -18.13 -5.71
N ALA A 150 -33.78 -18.46 -6.14
CA ALA A 150 -34.79 -19.03 -5.27
C ALA A 150 -34.26 -20.28 -4.53
N ASN A 151 -34.55 -20.37 -3.23
CA ASN A 151 -34.09 -21.43 -2.33
C ASN A 151 -32.59 -21.42 -2.00
N TRP A 152 -31.85 -20.35 -2.32
CA TRP A 152 -30.45 -20.17 -1.91
C TRP A 152 -30.28 -18.94 -1.00
N THR A 153 -29.28 -19.01 -0.13
CA THR A 153 -28.93 -17.98 0.85
C THR A 153 -27.44 -18.05 1.17
N GLY A 154 -26.96 -17.11 1.99
CA GLY A 154 -25.54 -16.92 2.27
C GLY A 154 -24.96 -15.74 1.50
N GLU A 155 -23.79 -15.28 1.93
CA GLU A 155 -23.10 -14.13 1.31
C GLU A 155 -22.66 -14.44 -0.12
N ARG A 156 -22.44 -15.72 -0.43
CA ARG A 156 -22.05 -16.22 -1.75
C ARG A 156 -23.07 -17.21 -2.32
N CYS A 157 -24.29 -17.23 -1.78
CA CYS A 157 -25.36 -18.15 -2.19
C CYS A 157 -24.96 -19.62 -2.10
N GLU A 158 -24.11 -19.93 -1.14
CA GLU A 158 -23.50 -21.24 -0.94
C GLU A 158 -24.36 -22.19 -0.08
N ARG A 159 -25.46 -21.68 0.49
CA ARG A 159 -26.37 -22.44 1.36
C ARG A 159 -27.77 -22.48 0.79
N CYS A 160 -28.46 -23.60 0.97
CA CYS A 160 -29.90 -23.64 0.70
C CYS A 160 -30.63 -22.76 1.74
N ALA A 161 -31.54 -21.92 1.31
CA ALA A 161 -32.45 -21.18 2.18
C ALA A 161 -33.39 -22.20 2.83
N ILE A 162 -33.17 -22.49 4.12
CA ILE A 162 -33.92 -23.51 4.83
C ILE A 162 -35.34 -22.99 5.09
N GLY A 163 -36.24 -23.34 4.17
CA GLY A 163 -37.67 -23.40 4.37
C GLY A 163 -38.17 -24.68 3.73
N LEU A 164 -38.47 -25.69 4.56
CA LEU A 164 -39.00 -27.03 4.23
C LEU A 164 -37.95 -28.07 3.83
N PHE A 165 -37.32 -28.70 4.85
CA PHE A 165 -36.97 -30.13 4.99
C PHE A 165 -36.47 -30.99 3.80
N SER A 166 -36.32 -30.48 2.59
CA SER A 166 -36.33 -31.28 1.37
C SER A 166 -34.95 -31.50 0.78
N CYS A 167 -33.92 -30.69 1.02
CA CYS A 167 -32.59 -31.02 0.47
C CYS A 167 -31.94 -32.20 1.22
N PHE A 168 -32.07 -32.25 2.56
CA PHE A 168 -31.61 -33.38 3.35
C PHE A 168 -32.49 -34.62 3.14
N ILE A 169 -33.82 -34.46 3.10
CA ILE A 169 -34.73 -35.59 2.83
C ILE A 169 -34.61 -36.07 1.39
N VAL A 170 -34.49 -35.21 0.38
CA VAL A 170 -34.27 -35.64 -1.02
C VAL A 170 -32.91 -36.30 -1.15
N TYR A 171 -31.84 -35.77 -0.53
CA TYR A 171 -30.54 -36.45 -0.54
C TYR A 171 -30.59 -37.81 0.15
N VAL A 172 -31.21 -37.89 1.33
CA VAL A 172 -31.39 -39.16 2.07
C VAL A 172 -32.32 -40.12 1.35
N LEU A 173 -33.41 -39.65 0.73
CA LEU A 173 -34.34 -40.47 -0.08
C LEU A 173 -33.67 -40.96 -1.36
N VAL A 174 -32.91 -40.12 -2.07
CA VAL A 174 -32.17 -40.52 -3.27
C VAL A 174 -31.09 -41.52 -2.89
N ALA A 175 -30.34 -41.30 -1.81
CA ALA A 175 -29.37 -42.26 -1.31
C ALA A 175 -30.02 -43.58 -0.87
N PHE A 176 -31.17 -43.52 -0.19
CA PHE A 176 -31.91 -44.70 0.26
C PHE A 176 -32.56 -45.48 -0.90
N LEU A 177 -33.09 -44.80 -1.91
CA LEU A 177 -33.61 -45.43 -3.13
C LEU A 177 -32.49 -46.10 -3.92
N TYR A 178 -31.32 -45.46 -4.01
CA TYR A 178 -30.15 -46.03 -4.65
C TYR A 178 -29.67 -47.29 -3.92
N THR A 179 -29.61 -47.30 -2.59
CA THR A 179 -29.25 -48.52 -1.84
C THR A 179 -30.29 -49.63 -1.99
N ILE A 180 -31.58 -49.31 -2.04
CA ILE A 180 -32.64 -50.29 -2.34
C ILE A 180 -32.47 -50.89 -3.74
N GLU A 181 -32.20 -50.08 -4.76
CA GLU A 181 -31.94 -50.57 -6.12
C GLU A 181 -30.71 -51.48 -6.18
N MET A 182 -29.65 -51.15 -5.46
CA MET A 182 -28.44 -51.98 -5.37
C MET A 182 -28.73 -53.35 -4.74
N VAL A 183 -29.49 -53.39 -3.63
CA VAL A 183 -29.89 -54.65 -2.97
C VAL A 183 -30.86 -55.46 -3.84
N ARG A 184 -31.75 -54.78 -4.60
CA ARG A 184 -32.66 -55.46 -5.54
C ARG A 184 -31.87 -56.12 -6.68
N LYS A 185 -30.85 -55.45 -7.23
CA LYS A 185 -29.99 -56.01 -8.28
C LYS A 185 -29.18 -57.22 -7.81
N GLU A 186 -28.71 -57.26 -6.56
CA GLU A 186 -28.03 -58.44 -6.01
C GLU A 186 -28.94 -59.67 -5.90
N LYS A 187 -30.24 -59.48 -5.61
CA LYS A 187 -31.20 -60.59 -5.51
C LYS A 187 -31.63 -61.19 -6.85
N GLU A 188 -31.49 -60.45 -7.96
CA GLU A 188 -31.79 -60.94 -9.31
C GLU A 188 -30.59 -61.67 -9.94
N LEU A 189 -29.40 -61.59 -9.32
CA LEU A 189 -28.16 -62.21 -9.80
C LEU A 189 -27.78 -63.50 -9.05
N ASN A 190 -28.55 -63.88 -8.02
CA ASN A 190 -28.46 -65.13 -7.25
C ASN A 190 -29.72 -65.97 -7.43
#